data_AF-M3CGM2-F1
#
_entry.id   AF-M3CGM2-F1
#
_cell.length_a   1.000
_cell.length_b   1.000
_cell.length_c   1.000
_cell.angle_alpha   90.00
_cell.angle_beta   90.00
_cell.angle_gamma   90.00
#
_symmetry.space_group_name_H-M   'P 1'
#
loop_
_entity.id
_entity.type
_entity.pdbx_description
1 polymer ?
#
loop_
_entity_poly.entity_id
_entity_poly.type
_entity_poly.pdbx_seq_one_letter_code
_entity_poly.pdbx_strand_id
1 'polypeptide(L)'
;MNLKIKVGFLLKPLVVFIFYFGTNFCSSSSILNKPLNGSLDLQGHRGARGLKPENTWPAFEEAIRYGMTTLELDTVLTKDNKIIIHHDSFTNPTICQKKDGTQIVSTSLYELTLSELKQLDCGAKKILNISNKFQFLELN
;
A
#
# COMPACT_ATOMS: atom_id res chain seq x y z
N MET A 1 -48.58 -3.23 65.21
CA MET A 1 -47.13 -3.55 65.18
C MET A 1 -46.63 -3.28 63.78
N ASN A 2 -45.83 -2.22 63.59
CA ASN A 2 -45.41 -1.72 62.27
C ASN A 2 -44.15 -2.47 61.79
N LEU A 3 -44.19 -3.11 60.62
CA LEU A 3 -42.99 -3.56 59.91
C LEU A 3 -42.82 -2.71 58.63
N LYS A 4 -42.08 -1.62 58.72
CA LYS A 4 -41.61 -0.87 57.54
C LYS A 4 -40.37 -1.58 56.99
N ILE A 5 -40.58 -2.51 56.05
CA ILE A 5 -39.49 -3.15 55.30
C ILE A 5 -38.88 -2.09 54.36
N LYS A 6 -37.62 -1.71 54.60
CA LYS A 6 -36.87 -0.78 53.74
C LYS A 6 -36.51 -1.48 52.42
N VAL A 7 -37.32 -1.27 51.38
CA VAL A 7 -37.14 -1.78 50.00
C VAL A 7 -35.75 -1.45 49.41
N GLY A 8 -35.09 -0.39 49.89
CA GLY A 8 -33.74 0.01 49.44
C GLY A 8 -32.58 -0.92 49.82
N PHE A 9 -32.78 -1.93 50.69
CA PHE A 9 -31.70 -2.84 51.10
C PHE A 9 -31.53 -4.04 50.15
N LEU A 10 -32.59 -4.45 49.43
CA LEU A 10 -32.53 -5.60 48.51
C LEU A 10 -32.03 -5.24 47.09
N LEU A 11 -32.13 -3.97 46.67
CA LEU A 11 -31.76 -3.55 45.30
C LEU A 11 -30.23 -3.40 45.10
N LYS A 12 -29.50 -3.08 46.18
CA LYS A 12 -28.05 -2.86 46.16
C LYS A 12 -27.22 -4.12 45.88
N PRO A 13 -27.48 -5.30 46.48
CA PRO A 13 -26.70 -6.50 46.18
C PRO A 13 -26.92 -7.00 44.75
N LEU A 14 -28.11 -6.82 44.17
CA LEU A 14 -28.41 -7.23 42.79
C LEU A 14 -27.57 -6.46 41.76
N VAL A 15 -27.46 -5.13 41.91
CA VAL A 15 -26.66 -4.28 41.00
C VAL A 15 -25.17 -4.58 41.13
N VAL A 16 -24.68 -4.85 42.35
CA VAL A 16 -23.28 -5.25 42.57
C VAL A 16 -22.99 -6.63 41.96
N PHE A 17 -23.95 -7.58 42.03
CA PHE A 17 -23.81 -8.90 41.42
C PHE A 17 -23.75 -8.84 39.89
N ILE A 18 -24.59 -7.99 39.27
CA ILE A 18 -24.60 -7.74 37.83
C ILE A 18 -23.29 -7.09 37.37
N PHE A 19 -22.74 -6.14 38.12
CA PHE A 19 -21.44 -5.53 37.82
C PHE A 19 -20.27 -6.51 38.01
N TYR A 20 -20.32 -7.39 39.01
CA TYR A 20 -19.25 -8.37 39.29
C TYR A 20 -19.21 -9.50 38.24
N PHE A 21 -20.38 -9.92 37.72
CA PHE A 21 -20.44 -10.91 36.63
C PHE A 21 -20.23 -10.30 35.23
N GLY A 22 -20.57 -9.02 35.02
CA GLY A 22 -20.45 -8.35 33.73
C GLY A 22 -19.01 -8.11 33.25
N THR A 23 -18.02 -8.06 34.16
CA THR A 23 -16.61 -7.82 33.79
C THR A 23 -15.82 -9.08 33.46
N ASN A 24 -16.37 -10.27 33.70
CA ASN A 24 -15.69 -11.54 33.43
C ASN A 24 -15.99 -12.13 32.03
N PHE A 25 -16.80 -11.44 31.23
CA PHE A 25 -17.12 -11.84 29.84
C PHE A 25 -16.29 -11.07 28.80
N CYS A 26 -15.04 -10.73 29.12
CA CYS A 26 -14.08 -10.36 28.08
C CYS A 26 -13.61 -11.66 27.43
N SER A 27 -14.29 -12.03 26.35
CA SER A 27 -14.00 -13.23 25.58
C SER A 27 -12.59 -13.13 24.99
N SER A 28 -11.68 -13.96 25.48
CA SER A 28 -10.46 -14.33 24.75
C SER A 28 -10.85 -15.24 23.58
N SER A 29 -11.50 -14.69 22.56
CA SER A 29 -11.68 -15.40 21.30
C SER A 29 -10.29 -15.64 20.70
N SER A 30 -9.88 -16.90 20.65
CA SER A 30 -8.71 -17.31 19.91
C SER A 30 -8.86 -16.87 18.46
N ILE A 31 -7.86 -16.17 17.92
CA ILE A 31 -7.80 -15.89 16.48
C ILE A 31 -7.66 -17.25 15.81
N LEU A 32 -8.76 -17.77 15.27
CA LEU A 32 -8.74 -18.96 14.44
C LEU A 32 -7.96 -18.59 13.18
N ASN A 33 -6.72 -19.07 13.07
CA ASN A 33 -5.97 -19.04 11.82
C ASN A 33 -6.70 -19.95 10.83
N LYS A 34 -7.72 -19.40 10.17
CA LYS A 34 -8.42 -20.07 9.08
C LYS A 34 -7.42 -20.26 7.95
N PRO A 35 -7.17 -21.50 7.47
CA PRO A 35 -6.33 -21.68 6.30
C PRO A 35 -6.92 -20.88 5.15
N LEU A 36 -6.06 -20.26 4.34
CA LEU A 36 -6.48 -19.53 3.15
C LEU A 36 -7.29 -20.50 2.26
N ASN A 37 -8.60 -20.30 2.21
CA ASN A 37 -9.50 -21.12 1.42
C ASN A 37 -9.57 -20.49 0.02
N GLY A 38 -8.52 -20.68 -0.78
CA GLY A 38 -8.39 -20.07 -2.11
C GLY A 38 -7.01 -20.27 -2.74
N SER A 39 -6.85 -19.85 -3.99
CA SER A 39 -5.54 -19.76 -4.64
C SER A 39 -4.75 -18.60 -4.07
N LEU A 40 -3.46 -18.79 -3.80
CA LEU A 40 -2.55 -17.69 -3.49
C LEU A 40 -2.37 -16.84 -4.75
N ASP A 41 -2.63 -15.55 -4.65
CA ASP A 41 -2.34 -14.60 -5.72
C ASP A 41 -0.91 -14.06 -5.54
N LEU A 42 -0.02 -14.44 -6.45
CA LEU A 42 1.36 -14.00 -6.47
C LEU A 42 1.45 -12.68 -7.24
N GLN A 43 1.62 -11.59 -6.51
CA GLN A 43 1.66 -10.25 -7.09
C GLN A 43 3.10 -9.77 -7.25
N GLY A 44 3.48 -9.46 -8.49
CA GLY A 44 4.70 -8.73 -8.78
C GLY A 44 4.55 -7.26 -8.38
N HIS A 45 5.02 -6.90 -7.18
CA HIS A 45 5.02 -5.53 -6.66
C HIS A 45 5.84 -4.60 -7.57
N ARG A 46 5.14 -3.66 -8.23
CA ARG A 46 5.63 -2.77 -9.29
C ARG A 46 6.36 -3.54 -10.39
N GLY A 47 5.82 -4.71 -10.72
CA GLY A 47 6.52 -5.76 -11.47
C GLY A 47 7.49 -6.53 -10.57
N ALA A 48 8.77 -6.51 -10.89
CA ALA A 48 9.82 -7.12 -10.07
C ALA A 48 10.80 -6.04 -9.61
N ARG A 49 10.34 -5.08 -8.80
CA ARG A 49 11.17 -3.92 -8.37
C ARG A 49 12.50 -4.28 -7.69
N GLY A 50 12.58 -5.50 -7.15
CA GLY A 50 13.81 -6.05 -6.57
C GLY A 50 14.81 -6.60 -7.58
N LEU A 51 14.45 -6.65 -8.87
CA LEU A 51 15.26 -7.22 -9.96
C LEU A 51 15.40 -6.28 -11.18
N LYS A 52 14.46 -5.36 -11.39
CA LYS A 52 14.41 -4.39 -12.50
C LYS A 52 13.83 -3.06 -11.98
N PRO A 53 14.01 -1.92 -12.69
CA PRO A 53 13.41 -0.65 -12.28
C PRO A 53 11.90 -0.77 -12.14
N GLU A 54 11.36 -0.31 -11.01
CA GLU A 54 9.94 -0.42 -10.69
C GLU A 54 9.02 0.19 -11.75
N ASN A 55 7.82 -0.38 -11.90
CA ASN A 55 6.78 0.18 -12.76
C ASN A 55 7.19 0.35 -14.24
N THR A 56 8.17 -0.44 -14.70
CA THR A 56 8.62 -0.47 -16.09
C THR A 56 8.33 -1.81 -16.75
N TRP A 57 8.28 -1.82 -18.09
CA TRP A 57 8.07 -3.06 -18.86
C TRP A 57 9.05 -4.19 -18.50
N PRO A 58 10.38 -3.97 -18.35
CA PRO A 58 11.29 -5.02 -17.89
C PRO A 58 10.94 -5.62 -16.54
N ALA A 59 10.45 -4.81 -15.60
CA ALA A 59 10.03 -5.32 -14.29
C ALA A 59 8.78 -6.20 -14.40
N PHE A 60 7.85 -5.83 -15.27
CA PHE A 60 6.68 -6.66 -15.56
C PHE A 60 7.06 -7.96 -16.29
N GLU A 61 7.93 -7.89 -17.30
CA GLU A 61 8.45 -9.09 -17.97
C GLU A 61 9.17 -10.03 -17.00
N GLU A 62 9.95 -9.47 -16.07
CA GLU A 62 10.65 -10.25 -15.06
C GLU A 62 9.64 -10.91 -14.11
N ALA A 63 8.62 -10.18 -13.63
CA ALA A 63 7.56 -10.76 -12.82
C ALA A 63 6.85 -11.92 -13.53
N ILE A 64 6.55 -11.77 -14.83
CA ILE A 64 5.96 -12.85 -15.66
C ILE A 64 6.92 -14.05 -15.74
N ARG A 65 8.21 -13.83 -15.98
CA ARG A 65 9.22 -14.91 -16.01
C ARG A 65 9.31 -15.69 -14.70
N TYR A 66 9.09 -15.03 -13.56
CA TYR A 66 9.08 -15.65 -12.24
C TYR A 66 7.73 -16.27 -11.83
N GLY A 67 6.74 -16.30 -12.72
CA GLY A 67 5.45 -16.95 -12.47
C GLY A 67 4.51 -16.16 -11.57
N MET A 68 4.69 -14.83 -11.46
CA MET A 68 3.70 -13.97 -10.80
C MET A 68 2.38 -14.03 -11.58
N THR A 69 1.27 -14.21 -10.87
CA THR A 69 -0.08 -14.31 -11.45
C THR A 69 -0.71 -12.95 -11.69
N THR A 70 -0.28 -11.95 -10.92
CA THR A 70 -0.79 -10.57 -11.00
C THR A 70 0.38 -9.60 -11.10
N LEU A 71 0.26 -8.63 -11.99
CA LEU A 71 1.17 -7.49 -12.06
C LEU A 71 0.57 -6.36 -11.24
N GLU A 72 1.23 -5.98 -10.16
CA GLU A 72 0.84 -4.82 -9.37
C GLU A 72 1.62 -3.60 -9.87
N LEU A 73 0.95 -2.45 -9.88
CA LEU A 73 1.49 -1.17 -10.34
C LEU A 73 0.77 -0.02 -9.63
N ASP A 74 1.41 1.14 -9.66
CA ASP A 74 0.88 2.38 -9.10
C ASP A 74 0.55 3.37 -10.20
N THR A 75 -0.49 4.19 -10.00
CA THR A 75 -0.86 5.24 -10.95
C THR A 75 -1.02 6.59 -10.28
N VAL A 76 -0.65 7.64 -11.01
CA VAL A 76 -0.79 9.04 -10.58
C VAL A 76 -1.25 9.91 -11.74
N LEU A 77 -1.79 11.10 -11.41
CA LEU A 77 -2.29 12.07 -12.40
C LEU A 77 -1.28 13.20 -12.60
N THR A 78 -1.15 13.64 -13.85
CA THR A 78 -0.32 14.78 -14.27
C THR A 78 -1.11 16.08 -14.33
N LYS A 79 -0.42 17.21 -14.51
CA LYS A 79 -1.03 18.54 -14.67
C LYS A 79 -2.04 18.61 -15.82
N ASP A 80 -1.78 17.90 -16.91
CA ASP A 80 -2.63 17.82 -18.10
C ASP A 80 -3.60 16.61 -18.06
N ASN A 81 -3.93 16.13 -16.85
CA ASN A 81 -4.91 15.08 -16.57
C ASN A 81 -4.62 13.75 -17.28
N LYS A 82 -3.35 13.42 -17.49
CA LYS A 82 -2.91 12.10 -17.97
C LYS A 82 -2.60 11.20 -16.79
N ILE A 83 -3.09 9.96 -16.83
CA ILE A 83 -2.74 8.91 -15.89
C ILE A 83 -1.41 8.30 -16.34
N ILE A 84 -0.46 8.21 -15.43
CA ILE A 84 0.85 7.58 -15.66
C ILE A 84 1.12 6.52 -14.61
N ILE A 85 2.01 5.58 -14.93
CA ILE A 85 2.50 4.58 -13.97
C ILE A 85 3.71 5.15 -13.23
N HIS A 86 3.57 5.40 -11.93
CA HIS A 86 4.62 5.86 -11.03
C HIS A 86 4.11 5.81 -9.58
N HIS A 87 4.97 5.48 -8.61
CA HIS A 87 4.54 5.24 -7.23
C HIS A 87 4.31 6.51 -6.40
N ASP A 88 5.21 7.50 -6.50
CA ASP A 88 5.20 8.67 -5.63
C ASP A 88 4.38 9.82 -6.25
N SER A 89 3.71 10.68 -5.46
CA SER A 89 3.07 11.89 -6.03
C SER A 89 4.07 12.95 -6.54
N PHE A 90 5.37 12.72 -6.35
CA PHE A 90 6.47 13.60 -6.74
C PHE A 90 7.49 12.84 -7.60
N THR A 91 8.25 13.57 -8.41
CA THR A 91 9.45 13.02 -9.03
C THR A 91 10.45 12.60 -7.95
N ASN A 92 11.10 11.45 -8.13
CA ASN A 92 11.99 10.86 -7.14
C ASN A 92 13.45 10.91 -7.65
N PRO A 93 14.30 11.81 -7.12
CA PRO A 93 15.68 11.94 -7.58
C PRO A 93 16.57 10.71 -7.34
N THR A 94 16.13 9.72 -6.55
CA THR A 94 16.88 8.47 -6.33
C THR A 94 16.79 7.54 -7.53
N ILE A 95 15.66 7.54 -8.23
CA ILE A 95 15.41 6.65 -9.38
C ILE A 95 15.34 7.41 -10.71
N CYS A 96 15.01 8.70 -10.66
CA CYS A 96 14.88 9.56 -11.83
C CYS A 96 16.06 10.53 -12.00
N GLN A 97 16.33 10.87 -13.25
CA GLN A 97 17.28 11.89 -13.70
C GLN A 97 16.80 12.51 -15.01
N LYS A 98 17.43 13.59 -15.47
CA LYS A 98 17.21 14.07 -16.84
C LYS A 98 17.90 13.11 -17.84
N LYS A 99 17.51 13.18 -19.12
CA LYS A 99 18.11 12.36 -20.20
C LYS A 99 19.63 12.51 -20.34
N ASP A 100 20.18 13.65 -19.97
CA ASP A 100 21.63 13.92 -19.97
C ASP A 100 22.36 13.34 -18.73
N GLY A 101 21.63 12.71 -17.80
CA GLY A 101 22.15 12.16 -16.56
C GLY A 101 22.20 13.14 -15.39
N THR A 102 21.83 14.41 -15.59
CA THR A 102 21.82 15.39 -14.51
C THR A 102 20.72 15.10 -13.49
N GLN A 103 20.99 15.41 -12.22
CA GLN A 103 20.06 15.22 -11.13
C GLN A 103 18.85 16.16 -11.28
N ILE A 104 17.68 15.66 -10.88
CA ILE A 104 16.45 16.44 -10.82
C ILE A 104 16.18 16.92 -9.39
N VAL A 105 15.40 17.99 -9.29
CA VAL A 105 14.76 18.40 -8.04
C VAL A 105 13.44 17.66 -7.94
N SER A 106 13.05 17.24 -6.74
CA SER A 106 11.74 16.64 -6.52
C SER A 106 10.65 17.67 -6.78
N THR A 107 9.68 17.33 -7.63
CA THR A 107 8.61 18.22 -8.07
C THR A 107 7.31 17.43 -8.13
N SER A 108 6.19 18.05 -7.75
CA SER A 108 4.89 17.40 -7.76
C SER A 108 4.51 16.98 -9.19
N LEU A 109 4.03 15.74 -9.36
CA LEU A 109 3.59 15.26 -10.67
C LEU A 109 2.31 15.97 -11.14
N TYR A 110 1.49 16.46 -10.21
CA TYR A 110 0.34 17.32 -10.50
C TYR A 110 0.71 18.71 -11.05
N GLU A 111 2.00 19.09 -10.98
CA GLU A 111 2.50 20.36 -11.52
C GLU A 111 3.23 20.19 -12.86
N LEU A 112 3.44 18.95 -13.30
CA LEU A 112 4.17 18.62 -14.53
C LEU A 112 3.22 18.01 -15.57
N THR A 113 3.37 18.44 -16.82
CA THR A 113 2.69 17.82 -17.95
C THR A 113 3.35 16.50 -18.32
N LEU A 114 2.62 15.62 -18.99
CA LEU A 114 3.17 14.37 -19.51
C LEU A 114 4.40 14.60 -20.42
N SER A 115 4.38 15.66 -21.23
CA SER A 115 5.49 16.00 -22.13
C SER A 115 6.78 16.36 -21.35
N GLU A 116 6.65 17.07 -20.24
CA GLU A 116 7.77 17.40 -19.35
C GLU A 116 8.31 16.14 -18.66
N LEU A 117 7.42 15.27 -18.17
CA LEU A 117 7.79 14.01 -17.53
C LEU A 117 8.49 13.04 -18.49
N LYS A 118 8.11 13.02 -19.78
CA LYS A 118 8.79 12.27 -20.84
C LYS A 118 10.23 12.74 -21.11
N GLN A 119 10.68 13.84 -20.51
CA GLN A 119 12.09 14.27 -20.54
C GLN A 119 12.95 13.66 -19.41
N LEU A 120 12.34 12.95 -18.48
CA LEU A 120 13.02 12.27 -17.39
C LEU A 120 13.28 10.80 -17.75
N ASP A 121 14.38 10.27 -17.24
CA ASP A 121 14.74 8.85 -17.26
C ASP A 121 14.69 8.32 -15.84
N CYS A 122 13.74 7.43 -15.56
CA CYS A 122 13.52 6.80 -14.26
C CYS A 122 13.92 5.33 -14.21
N GLY A 123 14.64 4.83 -15.23
CA GLY A 123 15.12 3.46 -15.28
C GLY A 123 16.65 3.34 -15.36
N ALA A 124 17.37 4.39 -15.74
CA ALA A 124 18.83 4.31 -15.88
C ALA A 124 19.60 4.25 -14.55
N LYS A 125 19.08 4.86 -13.48
CA LYS A 125 19.77 4.86 -12.19
C LYS A 125 19.83 3.44 -11.64
N LYS A 126 21.04 2.97 -11.38
CA LYS A 126 21.26 1.75 -10.61
C LYS A 126 20.80 2.00 -9.18
N ILE A 127 19.63 1.47 -8.84
CA ILE A 127 19.39 1.06 -7.46
C ILE A 127 20.40 -0.06 -7.21
N LEU A 128 21.21 0.03 -6.15
CA LEU A 128 22.30 -0.91 -5.86
C LEU A 128 21.85 -2.37 -6.16
N ASN A 129 22.57 -3.04 -7.06
CA ASN A 129 22.35 -4.38 -7.66
C ASN A 129 21.45 -4.54 -8.90
N ILE A 130 20.91 -3.49 -9.52
CA ILE A 130 20.07 -3.66 -10.71
C ILE A 130 20.45 -2.67 -11.81
N SER A 131 21.03 -3.16 -12.90
CA SER A 131 21.12 -2.40 -14.17
C SER A 131 19.97 -2.80 -15.07
N ASN A 132 19.18 -1.84 -15.57
CA ASN A 132 18.69 -1.77 -16.95
C ASN A 132 17.82 -0.53 -17.14
N LYS A 133 18.04 0.19 -18.24
CA LYS A 133 17.52 1.52 -18.61
C LYS A 133 16.11 1.43 -19.21
N PHE A 134 15.06 2.02 -18.63
CA PHE A 134 13.71 2.00 -19.23
C PHE A 134 12.81 3.20 -18.95
N GLN A 135 11.81 3.31 -19.83
CA GLN A 135 10.97 4.46 -20.19
C GLN A 135 9.54 4.28 -19.66
N PHE A 136 8.88 5.40 -19.32
CA PHE A 136 7.49 5.45 -18.85
C PHE A 136 6.52 4.70 -19.77
N LEU A 137 5.64 3.90 -19.19
CA LEU A 137 4.53 3.24 -19.86
C LEU A 137 3.29 4.15 -19.81
N GLU A 138 2.69 4.41 -20.97
CA GLU A 138 1.40 5.12 -21.11
C GLU A 138 0.26 4.09 -20.99
N LEU A 139 -0.69 4.33 -20.09
CA LEU A 139 -1.96 3.60 -20.09
C LEU A 139 -2.88 4.30 -21.10
N ASN A 140 -2.95 3.75 -22.31
CA ASN A 140 -3.90 4.17 -23.36
C ASN A 140 -5.22 3.44 -23.21
#